data_AF-A0A7L4LKG2-F1
#
_entry.id   AF-A0A7L4LKG2-F1
#
_cell.length_a   1.000
_cell.length_b   1.000
_cell.length_c   1.000
_cell.angle_alpha   90.00
_cell.angle_beta   90.00
_cell.angle_gamma   90.00
#
_symmetry.space_group_name_H-M   'P 1'
#
loop_
_entity.id
_entity.type
_entity.pdbx_description
1 polymer ?
#
loop_
_entity_poly.entity_id
_entity_poly.type
_entity_poly.pdbx_seq_one_letter_code
_entity_poly.pdbx_strand_id
1 'polypeptide(L)'
;PAGAELLRWQWREVQAPCLVAAWILVASLAKIVFHLSRKVTSVVPESCLLILLGLGLGGIVLAVAKKAEYQLEPNMFFLFLLPPIVLDSGYFMPSRLFFDNIGAILTYAVVGTLWNSFATGTALWGLHRAGLMGGCV
;
A
#
# COMPACT_ATOMS: atom_id res chain seq x y z
N PRO A 1 -0.03 -7.71 -44.63
CA PRO A 1 0.92 -7.11 -43.65
C PRO A 1 0.40 -5.86 -42.89
N ALA A 2 -0.92 -5.71 -42.70
CA ALA A 2 -1.53 -4.55 -42.03
C ALA A 2 -2.01 -4.83 -40.58
N GLY A 3 -1.88 -6.06 -40.08
CA GLY A 3 -2.36 -6.46 -38.75
C GLY A 3 -1.42 -6.12 -37.58
N ALA A 4 -0.12 -5.88 -37.85
CA ALA A 4 0.87 -5.61 -36.81
C ALA A 4 0.89 -4.15 -36.32
N GLU A 5 0.32 -3.23 -37.12
CA GLU A 5 0.23 -1.81 -36.78
C GLU A 5 -0.92 -1.53 -35.79
N LEU A 6 -2.02 -2.29 -35.89
CA LEU A 6 -3.17 -2.20 -34.97
C LEU A 6 -2.82 -2.70 -33.56
N LEU A 7 -1.93 -3.68 -33.44
CA LEU A 7 -1.42 -4.15 -32.15
C LEU A 7 -0.61 -3.08 -31.43
N ARG A 8 0.23 -2.29 -32.12
CA ARG A 8 1.06 -1.26 -31.46
C ARG A 8 0.26 -0.11 -30.85
N TRP A 9 -0.92 0.18 -31.39
CA TRP A 9 -1.68 1.39 -31.03
C TRP A 9 -2.40 1.29 -29.68
N GLN A 10 -2.76 0.09 -29.20
CA GLN A 10 -3.44 -0.07 -27.90
C GLN A 10 -2.54 -0.51 -26.74
N TRP A 11 -1.26 -0.87 -27.00
CA TRP A 11 -0.35 -1.35 -25.95
C TRP A 11 -0.05 -0.32 -24.84
N ARG A 12 -0.16 0.99 -25.11
CA ARG A 12 0.14 2.05 -24.14
C ARG A 12 -0.88 2.18 -23.00
N GLU A 13 -2.14 1.86 -23.25
CA GLU A 13 -3.22 1.93 -22.25
C GLU A 13 -3.29 0.65 -21.39
N VAL A 14 -3.05 -0.53 -21.99
CA VAL A 14 -3.09 -1.83 -21.28
C VAL A 14 -1.79 -2.19 -20.56
N GLN A 15 -0.66 -1.55 -20.87
CA GLN A 15 0.61 -1.81 -20.20
C GLN A 15 0.55 -1.46 -18.70
N ALA A 16 -0.11 -0.36 -18.34
CA ALA A 16 -0.26 0.06 -16.95
C ALA A 16 -1.06 -0.97 -16.10
N PRO A 17 -2.30 -1.38 -16.47
CA PRO A 17 -3.05 -2.36 -15.70
C PRO A 17 -2.42 -3.75 -15.74
N CYS A 18 -1.80 -4.17 -16.84
CA CYS A 18 -1.16 -5.49 -16.96
C CYS A 18 0.07 -5.61 -16.06
N LEU A 19 0.84 -4.53 -15.92
CA LEU A 19 2.02 -4.54 -15.08
C LEU A 19 1.69 -4.34 -13.59
N VAL A 20 0.65 -3.58 -13.25
CA VAL A 20 0.07 -3.55 -11.90
C VAL A 20 -0.47 -4.93 -11.52
N ALA A 21 -1.19 -5.60 -12.44
CA ALA A 21 -1.66 -6.96 -12.24
C ALA A 21 -0.50 -7.94 -12.04
N ALA A 22 0.56 -7.85 -12.84
CA ALA A 22 1.76 -8.68 -12.67
C ALA A 22 2.44 -8.44 -11.32
N TRP A 23 2.53 -7.19 -10.85
CA TRP A 23 3.06 -6.85 -9.53
C TRP A 23 2.21 -7.43 -8.39
N ILE A 24 0.88 -7.32 -8.50
CA ILE A 24 -0.06 -7.91 -7.53
C ILE A 24 0.04 -9.44 -7.54
N LEU A 25 0.24 -10.05 -8.71
CA LEU A 25 0.40 -11.50 -8.89
C LEU A 25 1.72 -11.99 -8.29
N VAL A 26 2.82 -11.24 -8.47
CA VAL A 26 4.11 -11.53 -7.82
C VAL A 26 4.00 -11.37 -6.30
N ALA A 27 3.34 -10.32 -5.82
CA ALA A 27 3.13 -10.09 -4.39
C ALA A 27 2.25 -11.19 -3.75
N SER A 28 1.20 -11.65 -4.44
CA SER A 28 0.33 -12.73 -3.96
C SER A 28 1.03 -14.09 -3.98
N LEU A 29 1.81 -14.39 -5.03
CA LEU A 29 2.67 -15.58 -5.08
C LEU A 29 3.71 -15.56 -3.95
N ALA A 30 4.35 -14.42 -3.69
CA ALA A 30 5.28 -14.28 -2.59
C ALA A 30 4.58 -14.51 -1.24
N LYS A 31 3.38 -13.94 -1.03
CA LYS A 31 2.55 -14.15 0.18
C LYS A 31 2.24 -15.63 0.40
N ILE A 32 1.90 -16.37 -0.65
CA ILE A 32 1.66 -17.82 -0.63
C ILE A 32 2.93 -18.60 -0.26
N VAL A 33 4.08 -18.22 -0.84
CA VAL A 33 5.38 -18.85 -0.55
C VAL A 33 5.82 -18.61 0.90
N PHE A 34 5.60 -17.40 1.43
CA PHE A 34 5.91 -17.08 2.82
C PHE A 34 4.98 -17.80 3.81
N HIS A 35 3.71 -18.00 3.47
CA HIS A 35 2.77 -18.78 4.29
C HIS A 35 3.12 -20.28 4.35
N LEU A 36 3.84 -20.80 3.34
CA LEU A 36 4.35 -22.18 3.35
C LEU A 36 5.59 -22.33 4.27
N SER A 37 6.35 -21.25 4.47
CA SER A 37 7.50 -21.21 5.38
C SER A 37 7.08 -20.78 6.80
N ARG A 38 6.40 -21.68 7.53
CA ARG A 38 5.91 -21.43 8.90
C ARG A 38 6.97 -20.96 9.92
N LYS A 39 8.27 -21.10 9.61
CA LYS A 39 9.36 -20.65 10.49
C LYS A 39 9.62 -19.14 10.44
N VAL A 40 9.36 -18.45 9.34
CA VAL A 40 9.68 -17.02 9.18
C VAL A 40 8.53 -16.13 9.67
N THR A 41 7.29 -16.57 9.46
CA THR A 41 6.07 -15.84 9.86
C THR A 41 5.82 -15.78 11.37
N SER A 42 6.52 -16.61 12.17
CA SER A 42 6.40 -16.55 13.65
C SER A 42 7.14 -15.37 14.27
N VAL A 43 8.10 -14.77 13.55
CA VAL A 43 8.95 -13.68 14.07
C VAL A 43 8.60 -12.35 13.40
N VAL A 44 8.20 -12.37 12.12
CA VAL A 44 7.93 -11.16 11.35
C VAL A 44 6.46 -11.13 10.90
N PRO A 45 5.70 -10.06 11.20
CA PRO A 45 4.32 -9.91 10.75
C PRO A 45 4.26 -9.85 9.22
N GLU A 46 3.23 -10.46 8.66
CA GLU A 46 3.04 -10.61 7.21
C GLU A 46 3.12 -9.27 6.45
N SER A 47 2.55 -8.21 7.02
CA SER A 47 2.60 -6.86 6.45
C SER A 47 4.03 -6.30 6.34
N CYS A 48 4.91 -6.61 7.29
CA CYS A 48 6.30 -6.16 7.25
C CYS A 48 7.09 -6.85 6.13
N LEU A 49 6.85 -8.15 5.92
CA LEU A 49 7.44 -8.89 4.79
C LEU A 49 6.99 -8.32 3.45
N LEU A 50 5.71 -7.98 3.31
CA LEU A 50 5.17 -7.36 2.09
C LEU A 50 5.77 -5.97 1.82
N ILE A 51 5.98 -5.16 2.86
CA ILE A 51 6.64 -3.85 2.76
C ILE A 51 8.11 -4.00 2.35
N LEU A 52 8.86 -4.91 2.98
CA LEU A 52 10.27 -5.16 2.65
C LEU A 52 10.45 -5.71 1.24
N LEU A 53 9.56 -6.60 0.81
CA LEU A 53 9.53 -7.13 -0.55
C LEU A 53 9.25 -6.01 -1.58
N GLY A 54 8.26 -5.17 -1.31
CA GLY A 54 7.94 -4.01 -2.14
C GLY A 54 9.09 -3.01 -2.22
N LEU A 55 9.79 -2.75 -1.11
CA LEU A 55 10.98 -1.90 -1.06
C LEU A 55 12.15 -2.51 -1.86
N GLY A 56 12.37 -3.82 -1.74
CA GLY A 56 13.41 -4.53 -2.49
C GLY A 56 13.18 -4.48 -4.00
N LEU A 57 11.96 -4.82 -4.45
CA LEU A 57 11.57 -4.74 -5.86
C LEU A 57 11.64 -3.31 -6.39
N GLY A 58 11.13 -2.33 -5.63
CA GLY A 58 11.21 -0.91 -5.98
C GLY A 58 12.66 -0.42 -6.10
N GLY A 59 13.54 -0.86 -5.22
CA GLY A 59 14.98 -0.56 -5.27
C GLY A 59 15.67 -1.16 -6.49
N ILE A 60 15.37 -2.41 -6.84
CA ILE A 60 15.93 -3.09 -8.03
C ILE A 60 15.48 -2.39 -9.32
N VAL A 61 14.19 -2.03 -9.42
CA VAL A 61 13.67 -1.31 -10.59
C VAL A 61 14.28 0.08 -10.70
N LEU A 62 14.44 0.79 -9.58
CA LEU A 62 15.11 2.10 -9.55
C LEU A 62 16.56 2.01 -10.04
N ALA A 63 17.28 0.95 -9.63
CA ALA A 63 18.67 0.72 -10.03
C ALA A 63 18.81 0.40 -11.53
N VAL A 64 17.83 -0.30 -12.12
CA VAL A 64 17.88 -0.76 -13.52
C VAL A 64 17.27 0.25 -14.51
N ALA A 65 16.20 0.95 -14.13
CA ALA A 65 15.37 1.68 -15.10
C ALA A 65 15.81 3.13 -15.37
N LYS A 66 16.58 3.79 -14.49
CA LYS A 66 17.05 5.20 -14.58
C LYS A 66 15.99 6.29 -14.91
N LYS A 67 14.73 5.92 -15.12
CA LYS A 67 13.54 6.73 -15.30
C LYS A 67 12.44 6.18 -14.40
N ALA A 68 12.09 6.95 -13.39
CA ALA A 68 11.02 6.65 -12.46
C ALA A 68 9.67 7.07 -13.05
N GLU A 69 9.22 6.43 -14.13
CA GLU A 69 7.83 6.57 -14.62
C GLU A 69 6.92 5.51 -13.96
N TYR A 70 7.18 5.23 -12.68
CA TYR A 70 6.45 4.28 -11.84
C TYR A 70 5.84 4.96 -10.61
N GLN A 71 5.39 6.20 -10.76
CA GLN A 71 4.47 6.79 -9.81
C GLN A 71 3.09 6.17 -10.13
N LEU A 72 2.56 5.34 -9.23
CA LEU A 72 1.14 4.99 -9.31
C LEU A 72 0.37 6.30 -9.14
N GLU A 73 -0.30 6.75 -10.19
CA GLU A 73 -1.23 7.88 -10.12
C GLU A 73 -2.17 7.64 -8.92
N PRO A 74 -2.26 8.56 -7.95
CA PRO A 74 -3.06 8.36 -6.74
C PRO A 74 -4.49 7.90 -7.04
N ASN A 75 -5.08 8.43 -8.12
CA ASN A 75 -6.42 8.06 -8.56
C ASN A 75 -6.55 6.56 -8.88
N MET A 76 -5.55 5.95 -9.55
CA MET A 76 -5.57 4.52 -9.87
C MET A 76 -5.41 3.66 -8.62
N PHE A 77 -4.57 4.09 -7.67
CA PHE A 77 -4.42 3.41 -6.39
C PHE A 77 -5.73 3.44 -5.57
N PHE A 78 -6.36 4.60 -5.43
CA PHE A 78 -7.59 4.74 -4.67
C PHE A 78 -8.78 4.00 -5.29
N LEU A 79 -8.89 3.97 -6.63
CA LEU A 79 -10.00 3.33 -7.33
C LEU A 79 -9.86 1.81 -7.44
N PHE A 80 -8.63 1.27 -7.51
CA PHE A 80 -8.41 -0.15 -7.72
C PHE A 80 -7.84 -0.91 -6.51
N LEU A 81 -6.95 -0.30 -5.72
CA LEU A 81 -6.34 -0.97 -4.56
C LEU A 81 -7.14 -0.78 -3.28
N LEU A 82 -7.73 0.40 -3.06
CA LEU A 82 -8.50 0.65 -1.84
C LEU A 82 -9.74 -0.28 -1.72
N PRO A 83 -10.57 -0.49 -2.77
CA PRO A 83 -11.79 -1.28 -2.60
C PRO A 83 -11.55 -2.75 -2.22
N PRO A 84 -10.60 -3.49 -2.82
CA PRO A 84 -10.26 -4.84 -2.38
C PRO A 84 -9.72 -4.90 -0.95
N ILE A 85 -8.89 -3.93 -0.52
CA ILE A 85 -8.30 -3.89 0.83
C ILE A 85 -9.39 -3.67 1.89
N VAL A 86 -10.29 -2.71 1.65
CA VAL A 86 -11.41 -2.42 2.55
C VAL A 86 -12.38 -3.60 2.60
N LEU A 87 -12.63 -4.26 1.46
CA LEU A 87 -13.49 -5.45 1.41
C LEU A 87 -12.89 -6.64 2.16
N ASP A 88 -11.59 -6.90 2.00
CA ASP A 88 -10.89 -8.00 2.69
C ASP A 88 -10.92 -7.80 4.22
N SER A 89 -10.55 -6.61 4.68
CA SER A 89 -10.59 -6.26 6.11
C SER A 89 -12.01 -6.23 6.69
N GLY A 90 -12.99 -5.77 5.92
CA GLY A 90 -14.41 -5.78 6.30
C GLY A 90 -15.03 -7.18 6.32
N TYR A 91 -14.60 -8.09 5.42
CA TYR A 91 -15.11 -9.46 5.35
C TYR A 91 -14.70 -10.30 6.56
N PHE A 92 -13.47 -10.12 7.06
CA PHE A 92 -12.98 -10.81 8.27
C PHE A 92 -13.51 -10.21 9.58
N MET A 93 -14.35 -9.17 9.51
CA MET A 93 -14.85 -8.48 10.69
C MET A 93 -16.12 -9.14 11.25
N PRO A 94 -16.13 -9.60 12.53
CA PRO A 94 -17.30 -10.23 13.13
C PRO A 94 -18.40 -9.19 13.41
N SER A 95 -19.45 -9.21 12.58
CA SER A 95 -20.53 -8.22 12.62
C SER A 95 -21.28 -8.16 13.95
N ARG A 96 -21.59 -9.29 14.59
CA ARG A 96 -22.27 -9.30 15.91
C ARG A 96 -21.49 -8.54 16.99
N LEU A 97 -20.21 -8.86 17.15
CA LEU A 97 -19.38 -8.26 18.20
C LEU A 97 -19.13 -6.77 17.97
N PHE A 98 -19.04 -6.38 16.70
CA PHE A 98 -18.96 -4.98 16.28
C PHE A 98 -20.22 -4.22 16.68
N PHE A 99 -21.41 -4.73 16.32
CA PHE A 99 -22.67 -4.07 16.61
C PHE A 99 -22.96 -3.97 18.12
N ASP A 100 -22.56 -4.98 18.90
CA ASP A 100 -22.70 -4.96 20.36
C ASP A 100 -21.80 -3.90 21.04
N ASN A 101 -20.70 -3.47 20.39
CA ASN A 101 -19.71 -2.54 20.96
C ASN A 101 -19.51 -1.28 20.10
N ILE A 102 -20.46 -0.91 19.24
CA ILE A 102 -20.38 0.26 18.33
C ILE A 102 -19.93 1.52 19.07
N GLY A 103 -20.44 1.76 20.28
CA GLY A 103 -20.10 2.96 21.06
C GLY A 103 -18.62 3.06 21.44
N ALA A 104 -18.03 1.96 21.91
CA ALA A 104 -16.61 1.90 22.25
C ALA A 104 -15.72 2.00 20.98
N ILE A 105 -16.15 1.38 19.89
CA ILE A 105 -15.41 1.41 18.63
C ILE A 105 -15.46 2.79 17.99
N LEU A 106 -16.61 3.45 17.99
CA LEU A 106 -16.77 4.80 17.47
C LEU A 106 -16.01 5.83 18.30
N THR A 107 -16.02 5.70 19.63
CA THR A 107 -15.23 6.58 20.51
C THR A 107 -13.74 6.39 20.29
N TYR A 108 -13.25 5.16 20.20
CA TYR A 108 -11.84 4.89 19.87
C TYR A 108 -11.48 5.41 18.47
N ALA A 109 -12.34 5.20 17.47
CA ALA A 109 -12.12 5.67 16.12
C ALA A 109 -12.07 7.20 16.05
N VAL A 110 -13.08 7.91 16.56
CA VAL A 110 -13.17 9.38 16.44
C VAL A 110 -12.18 10.06 17.38
N VAL A 111 -12.22 9.75 18.68
CA VAL A 111 -11.35 10.42 19.66
C VAL A 111 -9.90 10.02 19.45
N GLY A 112 -9.64 8.74 19.15
CA GLY A 112 -8.28 8.26 18.88
C GLY A 112 -7.67 8.86 17.61
N THR A 113 -8.43 8.98 16.52
CA THR A 113 -7.91 9.62 15.29
C THR A 113 -7.70 11.11 15.47
N LEU A 114 -8.58 11.83 16.18
CA LEU A 114 -8.41 13.24 16.51
C LEU A 114 -7.14 13.43 17.34
N TRP A 115 -7.00 12.69 18.44
CA TRP A 115 -5.82 12.76 19.30
C TRP A 115 -4.54 12.42 18.54
N ASN A 116 -4.54 11.35 17.73
CA ASN A 116 -3.40 10.97 16.91
C ASN A 116 -3.01 12.06 15.90
N SER A 117 -4.00 12.70 15.27
CA SER A 117 -3.78 13.77 14.29
C SER A 117 -3.20 15.01 14.96
N PHE A 118 -3.74 15.40 16.12
CA PHE A 118 -3.19 16.51 16.90
C PHE A 118 -1.78 16.20 17.42
N ALA A 119 -1.55 15.00 17.97
CA ALA A 119 -0.25 14.59 18.48
C ALA A 119 0.80 14.58 17.37
N THR A 120 0.48 14.01 16.20
CA THR A 120 1.40 13.99 15.06
C THR A 120 1.65 15.41 14.52
N GLY A 121 0.61 16.23 14.39
CA GLY A 121 0.74 17.62 13.93
C GLY A 121 1.56 18.50 14.87
N THR A 122 1.31 18.40 16.18
CA THR A 122 2.06 19.12 17.21
C THR A 122 3.48 18.62 17.35
N ALA A 123 3.73 17.30 17.23
CA ALA A 123 5.07 16.74 17.18
C ALA A 123 5.87 17.26 15.98
N LEU A 124 5.28 17.28 14.78
CA LEU A 124 5.90 17.85 13.58
C LEU A 124 6.19 19.34 13.74
N TRP A 125 5.24 20.11 14.27
CA TRP A 125 5.43 21.53 14.56
C TRP A 125 6.53 21.77 15.61
N GLY A 126 6.61 20.92 16.63
CA GLY A 126 7.67 20.93 17.64
C GLY A 126 9.05 20.62 17.04
N LEU A 127 9.14 19.60 16.18
CA LEU A 127 10.36 19.27 15.44
C LEU A 127 10.81 20.40 14.51
N HIS A 128 9.85 21.09 13.87
CA HIS A 128 10.13 22.27 13.06
C HIS A 128 10.66 23.44 13.91
N ARG A 129 10.01 23.74 15.03
CA ARG A 129 10.45 24.76 16.00
C ARG A 129 11.81 24.44 16.63
N ALA A 130 12.13 23.16 16.83
CA ALA A 130 13.40 22.70 17.36
C ALA A 130 14.55 22.74 16.32
N GLY A 131 14.30 23.19 15.09
CA GLY A 131 15.31 23.30 14.04
C GLY A 131 15.72 21.97 13.40
N LEU A 132 15.06 20.86 13.76
CA LEU A 132 15.32 19.52 13.19
C LEU A 132 14.79 19.39 11.75
N MET A 133 13.79 20.20 11.37
CA MET A 133 13.29 20.34 9.99
C MET A 133 13.78 21.65 9.34
N GLY A 134 15.03 22.02 9.57
CA GLY A 134 15.63 23.30 9.16
C GLY A 134 17.05 23.20 8.60
N GLY A 135 17.38 22.11 7.90
CA GLY A 135 18.55 22.05 7.02
C GLY A 135 18.09 21.97 5.56
N CYS A 136 18.35 23.04 4.80
CA CYS A 136 18.09 23.24 3.36
C CYS A 136 16.71 23.80 2.97
N VAL A 137 16.49 25.10 3.24
CA VAL A 137 16.21 26.14 2.23
C VAL A 137 16.93 27.41 2.65
#